data_AF-A0A842P9J4-F1
#
_entry.id   AF-A0A842P9J4-F1
#
_cell.length_a   1.000
_cell.length_b   1.000
_cell.length_c   1.000
_cell.angle_alpha   90.00
_cell.angle_beta   90.00
_cell.angle_gamma   90.00
#
_symmetry.space_group_name_H-M   'P 1'
#
loop_
_entity.id
_entity.type
_entity.pdbx_description
1 polymer ?
#
loop_
_entity_poly.entity_id
_entity_poly.type
_entity_poly.pdbx_seq_one_letter_code
_entity_poly.pdbx_strand_id
1 'polypeptide(L)'
;MKSKEIKRKVAEEGYIQAIIVFEVVGSPKEYVERALKNHLDKLKAEKGIEFIKEDIEKPEKQDNYWSTFAEVEMLVKGLEKFTWICMDFMPASVEIMAPEELSFKGRELTNWLNDLLAKNHEIGLLAQQLGQQNKLMVKNINALIRNTILICVDSKINNPKEIAERIGVSEKDLKSVFEAMIKEGKIKKDGKKYYRK
;
A
#
# COMPACT_ATOMS: atom_id res chain seq x y z
N MET A 1 -11.70 -29.16 -14.87
CA MET A 1 -11.91 -30.28 -13.93
C MET A 1 -13.34 -30.83 -14.06
N LYS A 2 -13.62 -32.11 -13.77
CA LYS A 2 -15.00 -32.65 -13.90
C LYS A 2 -15.85 -32.22 -12.69
N SER A 3 -17.10 -31.79 -12.91
CA SER A 3 -18.01 -31.33 -11.83
C SER A 3 -18.18 -32.34 -10.68
N LYS A 4 -18.17 -33.65 -10.97
CA LYS A 4 -18.22 -34.70 -9.94
C LYS A 4 -17.00 -34.70 -9.01
N GLU A 5 -15.83 -34.37 -9.53
CA GLU A 5 -14.58 -34.33 -8.76
C GLU A 5 -14.54 -33.13 -7.82
N ILE A 6 -14.99 -31.96 -8.28
CA ILE A 6 -15.16 -30.75 -7.45
C ILE A 6 -16.05 -31.07 -6.24
N LYS A 7 -17.24 -31.63 -6.50
CA LYS A 7 -18.21 -31.96 -5.45
C LYS A 7 -17.62 -32.94 -4.43
N ARG A 8 -16.89 -33.96 -4.89
CA ARG A 8 -16.22 -34.92 -3.99
C ARG A 8 -15.17 -34.24 -3.12
N LYS A 9 -14.30 -33.41 -3.70
CA LYS A 9 -13.25 -32.70 -2.94
C LYS A 9 -13.82 -31.77 -1.88
N VAL A 10 -14.88 -31.04 -2.22
CA VAL A 10 -15.57 -30.16 -1.26
C VAL A 10 -16.23 -30.98 -0.15
N ALA A 11 -17.01 -32.01 -0.50
CA ALA A 11 -17.82 -32.75 0.48
C ALA A 11 -17.02 -33.74 1.34
N GLU A 12 -16.02 -34.41 0.77
CA GLU A 12 -15.30 -35.52 1.43
C GLU A 12 -13.88 -35.13 1.86
N GLU A 13 -13.24 -34.19 1.16
CA GLU A 13 -11.83 -33.86 1.36
C GLU A 13 -11.61 -32.48 2.03
N GLY A 14 -12.70 -31.77 2.35
CA GLY A 14 -12.68 -30.49 3.08
C GLY A 14 -12.15 -29.30 2.27
N TYR A 15 -12.31 -29.33 0.95
CA TYR A 15 -11.96 -28.20 0.10
C TYR A 15 -13.04 -27.12 0.12
N ILE A 16 -12.60 -25.87 -0.07
CA ILE A 16 -13.42 -24.69 -0.28
C ILE A 16 -13.28 -24.33 -1.76
N GLN A 17 -14.40 -24.27 -2.48
CA GLN A 17 -14.44 -23.72 -3.83
C GLN A 17 -14.74 -22.23 -3.73
N ALA A 18 -13.88 -21.40 -4.31
CA ALA A 18 -14.04 -19.96 -4.27
C ALA A 18 -13.61 -19.30 -5.57
N ILE A 19 -14.24 -18.16 -5.86
CA ILE A 19 -13.77 -17.19 -6.85
C ILE A 19 -13.00 -16.12 -6.08
N ILE A 20 -11.76 -15.88 -6.48
CA ILE A 20 -10.86 -14.92 -5.83
C ILE A 20 -10.37 -13.93 -6.90
N VAL A 21 -10.49 -12.64 -6.61
CA VAL A 21 -10.00 -11.57 -7.49
C VAL A 21 -8.69 -11.02 -6.93
N PHE A 22 -7.63 -11.12 -7.72
CA PHE A 22 -6.33 -10.52 -7.40
C PHE A 22 -6.12 -9.27 -8.26
N GLU A 23 -5.81 -8.15 -7.62
CA GLU A 23 -5.55 -6.88 -8.30
C GLU A 23 -4.12 -6.42 -8.04
N VAL A 24 -3.48 -5.86 -9.07
CA VAL A 24 -2.17 -5.22 -8.95
C VAL A 24 -2.22 -3.85 -9.59
N VAL A 25 -1.75 -2.83 -8.86
CA VAL A 25 -1.58 -1.47 -9.34
C VAL A 25 -0.10 -1.07 -9.21
N GLY A 26 0.47 -0.47 -10.25
CA GLY A 26 1.88 -0.07 -10.24
C GLY A 26 2.38 0.58 -11.52
N SER A 27 3.69 0.70 -11.64
CA SER A 27 4.36 1.24 -12.83
C SER A 27 5.78 0.67 -12.93
N PRO A 28 6.32 0.35 -14.12
CA PRO A 28 5.69 0.42 -15.45
C PRO A 28 4.74 -0.76 -15.73
N LYS A 29 4.09 -0.78 -16.90
CA LYS A 29 3.09 -1.80 -17.29
C LYS A 29 3.62 -3.23 -17.14
N GLU A 30 4.86 -3.47 -17.58
CA GLU A 30 5.49 -4.79 -17.59
C GLU A 30 5.75 -5.31 -16.17
N TYR A 31 5.93 -4.40 -15.21
CA TYR A 31 6.05 -4.77 -13.80
C TYR A 31 4.71 -5.28 -13.27
N VAL A 32 3.62 -4.60 -13.60
CA VAL A 32 2.26 -4.95 -13.16
C VAL A 32 1.83 -6.33 -13.70
N GLU A 33 2.03 -6.58 -14.99
CA GLU A 33 1.76 -7.89 -15.62
C GLU A 33 2.56 -9.01 -14.96
N ARG A 34 3.86 -8.78 -14.75
CA ARG A 34 4.76 -9.78 -14.16
C ARG A 34 4.44 -10.04 -12.69
N ALA A 35 4.10 -9.01 -11.93
CA ALA A 35 3.78 -9.12 -10.52
C ALA A 35 2.52 -9.98 -10.31
N LEU A 36 1.45 -9.70 -11.07
CA LEU A 36 0.23 -10.51 -11.01
C LEU A 36 0.53 -11.97 -11.40
N LYS A 37 1.24 -12.18 -12.51
CA LYS A 37 1.62 -13.53 -12.94
C LYS A 37 2.43 -14.28 -11.89
N ASN A 38 3.41 -13.63 -11.27
CA ASN A 38 4.22 -14.22 -10.20
C ASN A 38 3.38 -14.59 -8.97
N HIS A 39 2.36 -13.80 -8.62
CA HIS A 39 1.43 -14.16 -7.54
C HIS A 39 0.66 -15.44 -7.88
N LEU A 40 0.08 -15.50 -9.08
CA LEU A 40 -0.68 -16.67 -9.52
C LEU A 40 0.20 -17.92 -9.65
N ASP A 41 1.42 -17.79 -10.17
CA ASP A 41 2.37 -18.91 -10.31
C ASP A 41 2.80 -19.47 -8.95
N LYS A 42 2.98 -18.61 -7.93
CA LYS A 42 3.21 -19.06 -6.55
C LYS A 42 2.03 -19.84 -6.00
N LEU A 43 0.80 -19.35 -6.19
CA LEU A 43 -0.41 -20.04 -5.74
C LEU A 43 -0.59 -21.40 -6.44
N LYS A 44 -0.27 -21.50 -7.73
CA LYS A 44 -0.31 -22.78 -8.47
C LYS A 44 0.73 -23.79 -7.97
N ALA A 45 1.84 -23.33 -7.42
CA ALA A 45 2.89 -24.21 -6.88
C ALA A 45 2.57 -24.74 -5.47
N GLU A 46 1.59 -24.15 -4.78
CA GLU A 46 1.25 -24.50 -3.42
C GLU A 46 0.41 -25.77 -3.32
N LYS A 47 0.76 -26.63 -2.35
CA LYS A 47 -0.01 -27.83 -2.07
C LYS A 47 -1.37 -27.48 -1.47
N GLY A 48 -2.41 -28.13 -1.95
CA GLY A 48 -3.78 -27.92 -1.48
C GLY A 48 -4.48 -26.72 -2.13
N ILE A 49 -3.92 -26.17 -3.21
CA ILE A 49 -4.58 -25.20 -4.09
C ILE A 49 -4.70 -25.81 -5.48
N GLU A 50 -5.88 -25.76 -6.07
CA GLU A 50 -6.12 -26.25 -7.43
C GLU A 50 -6.94 -25.23 -8.23
N PHE A 51 -6.39 -24.77 -9.35
CA PHE A 51 -7.07 -23.80 -10.20
C PHE A 51 -8.11 -24.52 -11.07
N ILE A 52 -9.34 -24.02 -11.08
CA ILE A 52 -10.43 -24.49 -11.95
C ILE A 52 -10.49 -23.64 -13.21
N LYS A 53 -10.49 -22.31 -13.03
CA LYS A 53 -10.58 -21.31 -14.10
C LYS A 53 -9.75 -20.09 -13.71
N GLU A 54 -9.17 -19.44 -14.71
CA GLU A 54 -8.33 -18.25 -14.54
C GLU A 54 -8.58 -17.32 -15.72
N ASP A 55 -9.07 -16.13 -15.43
CA ASP A 55 -9.29 -15.06 -16.39
C ASP A 55 -8.45 -13.85 -15.97
N ILE A 56 -7.43 -13.53 -16.77
CA ILE A 56 -6.52 -12.41 -16.53
C ILE A 56 -6.87 -11.29 -17.49
N GLU A 57 -7.25 -10.13 -16.94
CA GLU A 57 -7.50 -8.94 -17.74
C GLU A 57 -6.19 -8.28 -18.17
N LYS A 58 -6.26 -7.51 -19.27
CA LYS A 58 -5.10 -6.74 -19.73
C LYS A 58 -4.90 -5.51 -18.85
N PRO A 59 -3.64 -5.08 -18.60
CA PRO A 59 -3.45 -3.89 -17.81
C PRO A 59 -3.98 -2.65 -18.52
N GLU A 60 -4.73 -1.86 -17.76
CA GLU A 60 -5.28 -0.58 -18.16
C GLU A 60 -4.51 0.55 -17.49
N LYS A 61 -4.38 1.68 -18.20
CA LYS A 61 -3.70 2.86 -17.66
C LYS A 61 -4.67 3.69 -16.83
N GLN A 62 -4.32 3.95 -15.58
CA GLN A 62 -5.03 4.84 -14.68
C GLN A 62 -4.08 5.95 -14.23
N ASP A 63 -4.29 7.16 -14.75
CA ASP A 63 -3.41 8.33 -14.55
C ASP A 63 -1.93 8.03 -14.84
N ASN A 64 -1.10 7.96 -13.79
CA ASN A 64 0.34 7.70 -13.85
C ASN A 64 0.70 6.21 -13.59
N TYR A 65 -0.30 5.37 -13.36
CA TYR A 65 -0.16 3.96 -13.01
C TYR A 65 -0.85 3.06 -14.03
N TRP A 66 -0.56 1.78 -13.92
CA TRP A 66 -1.24 0.69 -14.60
C TRP A 66 -1.90 -0.19 -13.56
N SER A 67 -3.11 -0.65 -13.84
CA SER A 67 -3.83 -1.61 -13.02
C SER A 67 -4.23 -2.81 -13.87
N THR A 68 -4.27 -3.98 -13.24
CA THR A 68 -4.70 -5.23 -13.88
C THR A 68 -5.27 -6.13 -12.79
N PHE A 69 -6.18 -7.03 -13.16
CA PHE A 69 -6.70 -8.02 -12.23
C PHE A 69 -6.81 -9.41 -12.86
N ALA A 70 -6.87 -10.43 -12.02
CA ALA A 70 -7.22 -11.79 -12.40
C ALA A 70 -8.37 -12.28 -11.53
N GLU A 71 -9.38 -12.86 -12.17
CA GLU A 71 -10.43 -13.63 -11.52
C GLU A 71 -10.04 -15.12 -11.60
N VAL A 72 -9.96 -15.76 -10.43
CA VAL A 72 -9.53 -17.15 -10.34
C VAL A 72 -10.53 -17.96 -9.55
N GLU A 73 -11.13 -18.94 -10.22
CA GLU A 73 -11.90 -19.99 -9.55
C GLU A 73 -10.92 -21.09 -9.12
N MET A 74 -10.90 -21.41 -7.83
CA MET A 74 -9.99 -22.41 -7.26
C MET A 74 -10.63 -23.27 -6.16
N LEU A 75 -10.08 -24.47 -5.97
CA LEU A 75 -10.28 -25.28 -4.78
C LEU A 75 -9.12 -25.06 -3.82
N VAL A 76 -9.45 -24.80 -2.55
CA VAL A 76 -8.47 -24.59 -1.49
C VAL A 76 -8.74 -25.55 -0.33
N LYS A 77 -7.71 -26.28 0.10
CA LYS A 77 -7.84 -27.31 1.14
C LYS A 77 -7.92 -26.68 2.53
N GLY A 78 -9.13 -26.64 3.09
CA GLY A 78 -9.40 -26.19 4.45
C GLY A 78 -9.26 -24.67 4.65
N LEU A 79 -9.77 -24.19 5.80
CA LEU A 79 -9.82 -22.77 6.14
C LEU A 79 -8.43 -22.16 6.37
N GLU A 80 -7.49 -22.92 6.93
CA GLU A 80 -6.13 -22.44 7.22
C GLU A 80 -5.43 -21.96 5.94
N LYS A 81 -5.42 -22.81 4.90
CA LYS A 81 -4.81 -22.47 3.61
C LYS A 81 -5.60 -21.36 2.90
N PHE A 82 -6.93 -21.36 3.01
CA PHE A 82 -7.77 -20.29 2.44
C PHE A 82 -7.46 -18.94 3.08
N THR A 83 -7.35 -18.89 4.41
CA THR A 83 -6.99 -17.68 5.14
C THR A 83 -5.58 -17.22 4.80
N TRP A 84 -4.64 -18.15 4.68
CA TRP A 84 -3.27 -17.85 4.26
C TRP A 84 -3.24 -17.12 2.91
N ILE A 85 -4.05 -17.55 1.93
CA ILE A 85 -4.21 -16.81 0.66
C ILE A 85 -4.70 -15.39 0.92
N CYS A 86 -5.75 -15.23 1.74
CA CYS A 86 -6.33 -13.93 2.05
C CYS A 86 -5.33 -12.98 2.74
N MET A 87 -4.48 -13.50 3.63
CA MET A 87 -3.53 -12.68 4.40
C MET A 87 -2.24 -12.38 3.62
N ASP A 88 -1.68 -13.36 2.91
CA ASP A 88 -0.36 -13.22 2.28
C ASP A 88 -0.43 -12.68 0.85
N PHE A 89 -1.54 -12.92 0.14
CA PHE A 89 -1.76 -12.44 -1.22
C PHE A 89 -2.76 -11.29 -1.31
N MET A 90 -3.46 -10.98 -0.21
CA MET A 90 -4.37 -9.84 -0.05
C MET A 90 -5.25 -9.60 -1.30
N PRO A 91 -6.09 -10.58 -1.68
CA PRO A 91 -6.97 -10.42 -2.83
C PRO A 91 -7.93 -9.24 -2.63
N ALA A 92 -8.40 -8.67 -3.73
CA ALA A 92 -9.38 -7.59 -3.72
C ALA A 92 -10.76 -8.09 -3.25
N SER A 93 -11.13 -9.32 -3.60
CA SER A 93 -12.36 -9.96 -3.14
C SER A 93 -12.25 -11.48 -3.10
N VAL A 94 -13.11 -12.09 -2.30
CA VAL A 94 -13.29 -13.55 -2.19
C VAL A 94 -14.78 -13.87 -2.17
N GLU A 95 -15.20 -14.86 -2.93
CA GLU A 95 -16.56 -15.39 -2.97
C GLU A 95 -16.52 -16.91 -2.82
N ILE A 96 -17.16 -17.44 -1.76
CA ILE A 96 -17.21 -18.88 -1.51
C ILE A 96 -18.42 -19.46 -2.26
N MET A 97 -18.15 -20.37 -3.20
CA MET A 97 -19.16 -21.05 -4.00
C MET A 97 -19.63 -22.34 -3.32
N ALA A 98 -18.72 -23.02 -2.61
CA ALA A 98 -19.02 -24.23 -1.86
C ALA A 98 -17.94 -24.50 -0.78
N PRO A 99 -18.27 -25.16 0.33
CA PRO A 99 -19.62 -25.58 0.73
C PRO A 99 -20.47 -24.38 1.17
N GLU A 100 -21.79 -24.55 1.21
CA GLU A 100 -22.74 -23.53 1.69
C GLU A 100 -22.59 -23.26 3.19
N GLU A 101 -22.28 -24.31 3.95
CA GLU A 101 -21.99 -24.23 5.37
C GLU A 101 -20.54 -24.63 5.64
N LEU A 102 -19.84 -23.82 6.42
CA LEU A 102 -18.52 -24.14 6.94
C LEU A 102 -18.63 -24.48 8.44
N SER A 103 -18.06 -25.62 8.83
CA SER A 103 -18.00 -26.03 10.23
C SER A 103 -16.55 -26.01 10.71
N PHE A 104 -16.34 -25.53 11.94
CA PHE A 104 -15.02 -25.37 12.54
C PHE A 104 -15.00 -25.89 13.97
N LYS A 105 -13.86 -26.43 14.40
CA LYS A 105 -13.63 -26.62 15.83
C LYS A 105 -13.38 -25.26 16.47
N GLY A 106 -13.90 -25.03 17.67
CA GLY A 106 -13.70 -23.74 18.38
C GLY A 106 -12.22 -23.35 18.53
N ARG A 107 -11.32 -24.33 18.66
CA ARG A 107 -9.87 -24.11 18.69
C ARG A 107 -9.30 -23.60 17.37
N GLU A 108 -9.76 -24.11 16.23
CA GLU A 108 -9.32 -23.68 14.90
C GLU A 108 -9.77 -22.24 14.64
N LEU A 109 -11.02 -21.92 14.97
CA LEU A 109 -11.55 -20.55 14.87
C LEU A 109 -10.78 -19.59 15.79
N THR A 110 -10.44 -20.02 17.01
CA THR A 110 -9.66 -19.19 17.95
C THR A 110 -8.26 -18.90 17.42
N ASN A 111 -7.57 -19.90 16.88
CA ASN A 111 -6.25 -19.70 16.25
C ASN A 111 -6.34 -18.71 15.09
N TRP A 112 -7.32 -18.91 14.21
CA TRP A 112 -7.59 -18.01 13.08
C TRP A 112 -7.83 -16.56 13.53
N LEU A 113 -8.68 -16.35 14.53
CA LEU A 113 -8.96 -15.02 15.08
C LEU A 113 -7.70 -14.39 15.69
N ASN A 114 -6.87 -15.17 16.38
CA ASN A 114 -5.63 -14.66 16.96
C ASN A 114 -4.63 -14.24 15.89
N ASP A 115 -4.48 -15.01 14.80
CA ASP A 115 -3.60 -14.67 13.69
C ASP A 115 -4.08 -13.39 12.98
N LEU A 116 -5.40 -13.27 12.76
CA LEU A 116 -6.01 -12.05 12.21
C LEU A 116 -5.76 -10.84 13.10
N LEU A 117 -5.96 -10.98 14.41
CA LEU A 117 -5.73 -9.91 15.38
C LEU A 117 -4.25 -9.51 15.45
N ALA A 118 -3.33 -10.49 15.41
CA ALA A 118 -1.90 -10.23 15.38
C ALA A 118 -1.51 -9.44 14.12
N LYS A 119 -2.02 -9.84 12.94
CA LYS A 119 -1.74 -9.15 11.69
C LYS A 119 -2.31 -7.73 11.67
N ASN A 120 -3.54 -7.55 12.14
CA ASN A 120 -4.16 -6.23 12.23
C ASN A 120 -3.42 -5.32 13.22
N HIS A 121 -2.95 -5.86 14.35
CA HIS A 121 -2.14 -5.11 15.30
C HIS A 121 -0.79 -4.70 14.70
N GLU A 122 -0.11 -5.59 13.97
CA GLU A 122 1.14 -5.31 13.26
C GLU A 122 0.96 -4.13 12.29
N ILE A 123 -0.08 -4.18 11.45
CA ILE A 123 -0.42 -3.12 10.49
C ILE A 123 -0.67 -1.79 11.22
N GLY A 124 -1.41 -1.81 12.33
CA GLY A 124 -1.67 -0.62 13.14
C GLY A 124 -0.40 0.01 13.72
N LEU A 125 0.52 -0.81 14.22
CA LEU A 125 1.82 -0.35 14.74
C LEU A 125 2.67 0.26 13.62
N LEU A 126 2.74 -0.38 12.45
CA LEU A 126 3.48 0.13 11.30
C LEU A 126 2.93 1.49 10.86
N ALA A 127 1.60 1.64 10.76
CA ALA A 127 0.96 2.89 10.41
C ALA A 127 1.27 4.01 11.43
N GLN A 128 1.22 3.70 12.73
CA GLN A 128 1.60 4.65 13.79
C GLN A 128 3.07 5.07 13.70
N GLN A 129 3.98 4.12 13.48
CA GLN A 129 5.41 4.38 13.33
C GLN A 129 5.68 5.27 12.11
N LEU A 130 5.07 4.97 10.96
CA LEU A 130 5.17 5.79 9.75
C LEU A 130 4.65 7.21 9.99
N GLY A 131 3.53 7.36 10.70
CA GLY A 131 3.00 8.66 11.08
C GLY A 131 3.95 9.48 11.96
N GLN A 132 4.58 8.83 12.96
CA GLN A 132 5.56 9.48 13.83
C GLN A 132 6.83 9.86 13.08
N GLN A 133 7.37 8.97 12.24
CA GLN A 133 8.55 9.23 11.42
C GLN A 133 8.30 10.38 10.45
N ASN A 134 7.15 10.39 9.77
CA ASN A 134 6.77 11.47 8.86
C ASN A 134 6.67 12.82 9.60
N LYS A 135 6.03 12.85 10.78
CA LYS A 135 5.94 14.06 11.61
C LYS A 135 7.32 14.59 12.02
N LEU A 136 8.24 13.71 12.42
CA LEU A 136 9.61 14.07 12.77
C LEU A 136 10.38 14.58 11.55
N MET A 137 10.25 13.90 10.41
CA MET A 137 10.89 14.28 9.15
C MET A 137 10.43 15.66 8.69
N VAL A 138 9.12 15.93 8.67
CA VAL A 138 8.55 17.25 8.34
C VAL A 138 9.09 18.33 9.28
N LYS A 139 9.17 18.05 10.59
CA LYS A 139 9.76 18.98 11.57
C LYS A 139 11.22 19.31 11.24
N ASN A 140 12.03 18.29 10.95
CA ASN A 140 13.45 18.45 10.65
C ASN A 140 13.67 19.18 9.32
N ILE A 141 12.91 18.85 8.27
CA ILE A 141 12.95 19.54 6.97
C ILE A 141 12.58 21.02 7.15
N ASN A 142 11.53 21.33 7.91
CA ASN A 142 11.15 22.71 8.18
C ASN A 142 12.26 23.49 8.90
N ALA A 143 12.93 22.87 9.87
CA ALA A 143 14.07 23.49 10.56
C ALA A 143 15.25 23.73 9.59
N LEU A 144 15.57 22.75 8.73
CA LEU A 144 16.61 22.88 7.71
C LEU A 144 16.31 24.01 6.73
N ILE A 145 15.10 24.07 6.17
CA ILE A 145 14.68 25.14 5.25
C ILE A 145 14.83 26.51 5.93
N ARG A 146 14.34 26.67 7.16
CA ARG A 146 14.46 27.92 7.92
C ARG A 146 15.92 28.34 8.13
N ASN A 147 16.79 27.40 8.48
CA ASN A 147 18.21 27.66 8.65
C ASN A 147 18.88 28.04 7.33
N THR A 148 18.56 27.35 6.23
CA THR A 148 19.08 27.67 4.90
C THR A 148 18.63 29.06 4.42
N ILE A 149 17.37 29.45 4.69
CA ILE A 149 16.90 30.81 4.42
C ILE A 149 17.75 31.84 5.15
N LEU A 150 18.04 31.62 6.44
CA LEU A 150 18.89 32.53 7.21
C LEU A 150 20.30 32.63 6.60
N ILE A 151 20.90 31.51 6.20
CA ILE A 151 22.22 31.48 5.54
C ILE A 151 22.20 32.24 4.21
N CYS A 152 21.17 32.05 3.38
CA CYS A 152 21.01 32.77 2.11
C CYS A 152 20.96 34.27 2.36
N VAL A 153 20.14 34.70 3.30
CA VAL A 153 19.94 36.12 3.62
C VAL A 153 21.21 36.75 4.20
N ASP A 154 21.93 36.03 5.07
CA ASP A 154 23.24 36.48 5.58
C ASP A 154 24.29 36.59 4.47
N SER A 155 24.19 35.73 3.46
CA SER A 155 25.02 35.75 2.24
C SER A 155 24.54 36.77 1.19
N LYS A 156 23.62 37.67 1.57
CA LYS A 156 23.01 38.73 0.72
C LYS A 156 22.14 38.21 -0.43
N ILE A 157 21.75 36.94 -0.41
CA ILE A 157 20.76 36.36 -1.32
C ILE A 157 19.37 36.59 -0.73
N ASN A 158 18.75 37.69 -1.13
CA ASN A 158 17.56 38.23 -0.45
C ASN A 158 16.30 38.18 -1.32
N ASN A 159 16.42 37.71 -2.56
CA ASN A 159 15.29 37.57 -3.48
C ASN A 159 14.60 36.21 -3.25
N PRO A 160 13.28 36.16 -2.98
CA PRO A 160 12.55 34.91 -2.76
C PRO A 160 12.70 33.87 -3.85
N LYS A 161 12.73 34.29 -5.12
CA LYS A 161 12.89 33.39 -6.26
C LYS A 161 14.28 32.76 -6.28
N GLU A 162 15.32 33.56 -6.02
CA GLU A 162 16.70 33.06 -5.95
C GLU A 162 16.90 32.14 -4.73
N ILE A 163 16.28 32.46 -3.59
CA ILE A 163 16.27 31.59 -2.40
C ILE A 163 15.57 30.27 -2.72
N ALA A 164 14.41 30.30 -3.38
CA ALA A 164 13.66 29.11 -3.79
C ALA A 164 14.49 28.18 -4.68
N GLU A 165 15.14 28.75 -5.70
CA GLU A 165 16.04 28.03 -6.61
C GLU A 165 17.23 27.39 -5.87
N ARG A 166 17.85 28.10 -4.92
CA ARG A 166 18.98 27.55 -4.15
C ARG A 166 18.59 26.48 -3.14
N ILE A 167 17.40 26.58 -2.55
CA ILE A 167 16.90 25.58 -1.58
C ILE A 167 16.30 24.37 -2.33
N GLY A 168 15.94 24.52 -3.61
CA GLY A 168 15.30 23.48 -4.40
C GLY A 168 13.83 23.26 -4.02
N VAL A 169 13.15 24.32 -3.59
CA VAL A 169 11.73 24.30 -3.16
C VAL A 169 10.95 25.33 -3.98
N SER A 170 9.67 25.09 -4.24
CA SER A 170 8.86 26.05 -4.99
C SER A 170 8.67 27.35 -4.20
N GLU A 171 8.61 28.49 -4.90
CA GLU A 171 8.35 29.80 -4.26
C GLU A 171 7.02 29.81 -3.50
N LYS A 172 6.02 29.06 -4.02
CA LYS A 172 4.71 28.89 -3.39
C LYS A 172 4.83 28.26 -2.01
N ASP A 173 5.63 27.20 -1.87
CA ASP A 173 5.78 26.46 -0.62
C ASP A 173 6.57 27.27 0.42
N LEU A 174 7.57 28.04 -0.02
CA LEU A 174 8.35 28.91 0.85
C LEU A 174 7.57 30.11 1.42
N LYS A 175 6.49 30.54 0.76
CA LYS A 175 5.71 31.70 1.20
C LYS A 175 5.25 31.58 2.65
N SER A 176 4.70 30.42 3.02
CA SER A 176 4.23 30.13 4.37
C SER A 176 5.37 30.14 5.41
N VAL A 177 6.57 29.67 5.01
CA VAL A 177 7.76 29.65 5.86
C VAL A 177 8.26 31.07 6.11
N PHE A 178 8.32 31.90 5.07
CA PHE A 178 8.70 33.31 5.21
C PHE A 178 7.76 34.09 6.12
N GLU A 179 6.44 33.90 5.96
CA GLU A 179 5.42 34.53 6.81
C GLU A 179 5.59 34.14 8.28
N ALA A 180 5.81 32.85 8.56
CA ALA A 180 6.09 32.35 9.91
C ALA A 180 7.39 32.96 10.49
N MET A 181 8.48 32.99 9.71
CA MET A 181 9.76 33.55 10.16
C MET A 181 9.72 35.07 10.39
N ILE A 182 8.89 35.81 9.65
CA ILE A 182 8.63 37.24 9.91
C ILE A 182 7.88 37.40 11.24
N LYS A 183 6.82 36.61 11.45
CA LYS A 183 6.02 36.65 12.68
C LYS A 183 6.86 36.31 13.91
N GLU A 184 7.78 35.36 13.78
CA GLU A 184 8.75 34.98 14.82
C GLU A 184 9.91 35.99 14.97
N GLY A 185 9.96 37.03 14.14
CA GLY A 185 10.99 38.07 14.20
C GLY A 185 12.38 37.61 13.79
N LYS A 186 12.51 36.50 13.05
CA LYS A 186 13.81 35.98 12.58
C LYS A 186 14.32 36.71 11.34
N ILE A 187 13.39 37.17 10.50
CA ILE A 187 13.67 37.94 9.29
C ILE A 187 12.68 39.11 9.18
N LYS A 188 13.02 40.11 8.38
CA LYS A 188 12.17 41.23 8.00
C LYS A 188 12.05 41.29 6.48
N LYS A 189 10.92 41.79 6.00
CA LYS A 189 10.69 42.06 4.58
C LYS A 189 10.86 43.55 4.31
N ASP A 190 11.63 43.89 3.28
CA ASP A 190 11.77 45.26 2.78
C ASP A 190 11.59 45.24 1.25
N GLY A 191 10.46 45.80 0.81
CA GLY A 191 9.97 45.66 -0.55
C GLY A 191 9.77 44.18 -0.96
N LYS A 192 10.48 43.76 -2.01
CA LYS A 192 10.48 42.36 -2.52
C LYS A 192 11.61 41.51 -1.94
N LYS A 193 12.42 42.04 -1.01
CA LYS A 193 13.60 41.36 -0.47
C LYS A 193 13.44 41.04 1.01
N TYR A 194 14.15 40.01 1.47
CA TYR A 194 14.14 39.54 2.86
C TYR A 194 15.53 39.74 3.49
N TYR A 195 15.54 40.19 4.74
CA TYR A 195 16.75 40.50 5.49
C TYR A 195 16.68 39.87 6.87
N ARG A 196 17.82 39.47 7.44
CA ARG A 196 17.86 39.01 8.82
C ARG A 196 17.53 40.19 9.73
N LYS A 197 16.76 39.92 10.79
CA LYS A 197 16.45 40.92 11.80
C LYS A 197 17.54 40.98 12.85
#